data_AF-A0A2D4ZS64-F1
#
_entry.id   AF-A0A2D4ZS64-F1
#
_cell.length_a   1.000
_cell.length_b   1.000
_cell.length_c   1.000
_cell.angle_alpha   90.00
_cell.angle_beta   90.00
_cell.angle_gamma   90.00
#
_symmetry.space_group_name_H-M   'P 1'
#
loop_
_entity.id
_entity.type
_entity.pdbx_description
1 polymer ?
#
loop_
_entity_poly.entity_id
_entity_poly.type
_entity_poly.pdbx_seq_one_letter_code
_entity_poly.pdbx_strand_id
1 'polypeptide(L)' 'WRDGNLPGVKMKMASARNKPNYSKRNAILIDDRQDTIDAWNSIGGIGIHHTSAANTIEKLKELGL' A
#
# COMPACT_ATOMS: atom_id res chain seq x y z
N TRP A 1 10.68 -10.14 -14.58
CA TRP A 1 11.29 -9.32 -13.53
C TRP A 1 11.16 -9.96 -12.14
N ARG A 2 9.94 -10.21 -11.62
CA ARG A 2 9.70 -10.85 -10.30
C ARG A 2 10.58 -12.08 -10.08
N ASP A 3 10.50 -13.08 -10.95
CA ASP A 3 11.15 -14.38 -10.71
C ASP A 3 12.68 -14.29 -10.63
N GLY A 4 13.28 -13.24 -11.21
CA GLY A 4 14.72 -12.98 -11.11
C GLY A 4 15.15 -12.03 -9.99
N ASN A 5 14.24 -11.24 -9.41
CA ASN A 5 14.59 -10.21 -8.41
C ASN A 5 13.96 -10.45 -7.03
N LEU A 6 12.86 -11.19 -6.97
CA LEU A 6 12.10 -11.50 -5.76
C LEU A 6 11.69 -12.99 -5.74
N PRO A 7 12.64 -13.93 -5.92
CA PRO A 7 12.31 -15.35 -5.90
C PRO A 7 11.75 -15.74 -4.52
N GLY A 8 10.66 -16.50 -4.50
CA GLY A 8 10.02 -16.98 -3.27
C GLY A 8 9.18 -15.95 -2.50
N VAL A 9 9.15 -14.68 -2.91
CA VAL A 9 8.32 -13.66 -2.26
C VAL A 9 6.86 -13.82 -2.68
N LYS A 10 5.97 -13.99 -1.70
CA LYS A 10 4.54 -14.06 -1.95
C LYS A 10 4.01 -12.69 -2.37
N MET A 11 3.65 -12.56 -3.65
CA MET A 11 3.12 -11.33 -4.23
C MET A 11 1.69 -11.53 -4.74
N LYS A 12 0.82 -10.53 -4.52
CA LYS A 12 -0.49 -10.43 -5.19
C LYS A 12 -0.44 -9.29 -6.19
N MET A 13 -0.68 -9.59 -7.46
CA MET A 13 -0.71 -8.60 -8.53
C MET A 13 -2.16 -8.24 -8.84
N ALA A 14 -2.46 -6.94 -8.87
CA ALA A 14 -3.77 -6.42 -9.23
C ALA A 14 -3.62 -5.05 -9.90
N SER A 15 -4.55 -4.73 -10.80
CA SER A 15 -4.68 -3.37 -11.31
C SER A 15 -5.12 -2.42 -10.19
N ALA A 16 -4.86 -1.11 -10.36
CA ALA A 16 -5.23 -0.10 -9.36
C ALA A 16 -6.71 -0.18 -8.95
N ARG A 17 -7.61 -0.35 -9.93
CA ARG A 17 -9.05 -0.52 -9.70
C ARG A 17 -9.41 -1.70 -8.78
N ASN A 18 -8.59 -2.75 -8.78
CA ASN A 18 -8.83 -3.96 -7.99
C ASN A 18 -8.02 -3.97 -6.67
N LYS A 19 -7.14 -2.98 -6.42
CA LYS A 19 -6.41 -2.88 -5.15
C LYS A 19 -7.36 -2.83 -3.95
N PRO A 20 -8.45 -2.04 -3.93
CA PRO A 20 -9.36 -1.96 -2.77
C PRO A 20 -9.94 -3.31 -2.33
N ASN A 21 -10.05 -4.30 -3.22
CA ASN A 21 -10.51 -5.66 -2.89
C ASN A 21 -9.58 -6.40 -1.90
N TYR A 22 -8.37 -5.90 -1.70
CA TYR A 22 -7.39 -6.43 -0.75
C TYR A 22 -7.27 -5.58 0.52
N SER A 23 -8.01 -4.47 0.60
CA SER A 23 -8.09 -3.62 1.78
C SER A 23 -8.84 -4.34 2.91
N LYS A 24 -8.40 -4.09 4.14
CA LYS A 24 -8.95 -4.61 5.40
C LYS A 24 -8.36 -3.83 6.56
N ARG A 25 -8.98 -3.93 7.74
CA ARG A 25 -8.65 -3.17 8.96
C ARG A 25 -7.15 -2.97 9.27
N ASN A 26 -6.33 -3.98 9.01
CA ASN A 26 -4.89 -3.96 9.32
C ASN A 26 -4.00 -4.03 8.06
N ALA A 27 -4.52 -3.68 6.89
CA ALA A 27 -3.74 -3.67 5.65
C ALA A 27 -3.31 -2.24 5.30
N ILE A 28 -2.00 -2.07 5.14
CA ILE A 28 -1.39 -0.81 4.75
C ILE A 28 -1.15 -0.81 3.25
N LEU A 29 -1.54 0.27 2.57
CA LEU A 29 -1.15 0.57 1.20
C LEU A 29 -0.29 1.82 1.19
N ILE A 30 0.88 1.73 0.54
CA ILE A 30 1.74 2.88 0.23
C ILE A 30 1.69 3.06 -1.28
N ASP A 31 1.22 4.22 -1.74
CA ASP A 31 1.01 4.50 -3.16
C ASP A 31 1.20 6.01 -3.41
N ASP A 32 1.71 6.38 -4.58
CA ASP A 32 1.97 7.78 -4.96
C ASP A 32 0.73 8.48 -5.52
N ARG A 33 -0.37 7.74 -5.75
CA ARG A 33 -1.62 8.30 -6.24
C ARG A 33 -2.67 8.49 -5.15
N GLN A 34 -3.12 9.73 -4.97
CA GLN A 34 -4.14 10.07 -3.98
C GLN A 34 -5.47 9.32 -4.20
N ASP A 35 -5.93 9.20 -5.44
CA ASP A 35 -7.19 8.50 -5.76
C ASP A 35 -7.19 7.03 -5.32
N THR A 36 -6.03 6.38 -5.38
CA THR A 36 -5.83 5.00 -4.97
C THR A 36 -5.84 4.88 -3.44
N ILE A 37 -5.24 5.85 -2.75
CA ILE A 37 -5.26 5.95 -1.28
C ILE A 37 -6.68 6.18 -0.77
N ASP A 38 -7.44 7.09 -1.39
CA ASP A 38 -8.82 7.37 -1.00
C ASP A 38 -9.71 6.13 -1.18
N ALA A 39 -9.56 5.43 -2.30
CA ALA A 39 -10.26 4.17 -2.56
C ALA A 39 -9.86 3.04 -1.58
N TRP A 40 -8.62 3.03 -1.10
CA TRP A 40 -8.17 2.05 -0.11
C TRP A 40 -8.74 2.33 1.29
N ASN A 41 -8.72 3.60 1.68
CA ASN A 41 -9.25 4.09 2.95
C ASN A 41 -10.77 3.89 3.05
N SER A 42 -11.52 4.06 1.95
CA SER A 42 -12.98 3.90 1.94
C SER A 42 -13.46 2.48 2.27
N ILE A 43 -12.61 1.46 2.07
CA ILE A 43 -12.86 0.05 2.43
C ILE A 43 -12.38 -0.27 3.86
N GLY A 44 -11.76 0.70 4.56
CA GLY A 44 -11.30 0.56 5.95
C GLY A 44 -9.86 0.07 6.09
N GLY A 45 -9.04 0.19 5.05
CA GLY A 45 -7.59 -0.01 5.14
C GLY A 45 -6.86 1.27 5.54
N ILE A 46 -5.54 1.17 5.70
CA ILE A 46 -4.67 2.29 6.07
C ILE A 46 -3.86 2.71 4.84
N GLY A 47 -4.20 3.85 4.25
CA GLY A 47 -3.51 4.40 3.08
C GLY A 47 -2.47 5.45 3.46
N ILE A 48 -1.24 5.26 2.98
CA ILE A 48 -0.12 6.20 3.08
C ILE A 48 0.15 6.77 1.69
N HIS A 49 -0.22 8.04 1.48
CA HIS A 49 0.16 8.75 0.26
C HIS A 49 1.67 9.02 0.25
N HIS A 50 2.37 8.42 -0.71
CA HIS A 50 3.81 8.50 -0.86
C HIS A 50 4.21 9.77 -1.63
N THR A 51 4.85 10.71 -0.93
CA THR A 51 5.47 11.90 -1.54
C THR A 51 7.00 11.88 -1.44
N SER A 52 7.53 11.17 -0.44
CA SER A 52 8.95 10.91 -0.25
C SER A 52 9.15 9.73 0.70
N ALA A 53 10.36 9.17 0.70
CA ALA A 53 10.76 8.13 1.66
C ALA A 53 10.65 8.62 3.11
N ALA A 54 11.11 9.86 3.39
CA ALA A 54 11.05 10.44 4.73
C ALA A 54 9.61 10.53 5.27
N ASN A 55 8.68 11.05 4.45
CA ASN A 55 7.27 11.14 4.83
C ASN A 55 6.62 9.76 5.05
N THR A 56 7.00 8.77 4.24
CA THR A 56 6.49 7.39 4.40
C THR A 56 6.99 6.78 5.70
N ILE A 57 8.28 6.96 6.02
CA ILE A 57 8.89 6.46 7.26
C ILE A 57 8.25 7.11 8.48
N GLU A 58 7.99 8.41 8.44
CA GLU A 58 7.29 9.13 9.52
C GLU A 58 5.90 8.55 9.77
N LYS A 59 5.09 8.40 8.71
CA LYS A 59 3.74 7.80 8.81
C LYS A 59 3.77 6.35 9.29
N LEU A 60 4.79 5.57 8.94
CA LEU A 60 4.95 4.20 9.45
C LEU A 60 5.24 4.19 10.96
N LYS A 61 6.08 5.12 11.45
CA LYS A 61 6.37 5.26 12.88
C LYS A 61 5.14 5.67 13.69
N GLU A 62 4.27 6.52 13.14
CA GLU A 62 2.98 6.87 13.76
C GLU A 62 2.08 5.64 13.98
N LEU A 63 2.25 4.59 13.17
CA LEU A 63 1.56 3.30 13.29
C LEU A 63 2.30 2.30 14.20
N GLY A 64 3.47 2.66 14.74
CA GLY A 64 4.31 1.79 15.56
C GLY A 64 5.11 0.75 14.78
N LEU A 65 5.39 1.00 13.49
CA LEU A 65 6.20 0.14 12.61
C LEU A 65 7.61 0.67 12.36
#